data_AF-A0A379N464-F1
#
_entry.id   AF-A0A379N464-F1
#
_cell.length_a   1.000
_cell.length_b   1.000
_cell.length_c   1.000
_cell.angle_alpha   90.00
_cell.angle_beta   90.00
_cell.angle_gamma   90.00
#
_symmetry.space_group_name_H-M   'P 1'
#
loop_
_entity.id
_entity.type
_entity.pdbx_description
1 polymer ?
#
loop_
_entity_poly.entity_id
_entity_poly.type
_entity_poly.pdbx_seq_one_letter_code
_entity_poly.pdbx_strand_id
1 'polypeptide(L)' 'MTRTHPHSAHWGAFDAVVEGGRLREARPFARDAAPGALLASIPGAVHARSRIDRPYVREGWLRGGRAGSERGRDRFVPVP' A
#
# COMPACT_ATOMS: atom_id res chain seq x y z
N MET A 1 -2.17 19.22 12.69
CA MET A 1 -1.15 19.92 11.87
C MET A 1 -1.00 19.18 10.55
N THR A 2 -1.02 19.91 9.45
CA THR A 2 -0.82 19.38 8.09
C THR A 2 0.65 19.53 7.71
N ARG A 3 1.24 18.46 7.15
CA ARG A 3 2.62 18.44 6.64
C ARG A 3 2.61 18.03 5.18
N THR A 4 3.49 18.62 4.38
CA THR A 4 3.64 18.30 2.97
C THR A 4 5.05 17.76 2.73
N HIS A 5 5.14 16.66 1.99
CA HIS A 5 6.42 16.02 1.65
C HIS A 5 6.52 15.81 0.14
N PRO A 6 7.59 16.25 -0.54
CA PRO A 6 7.80 15.93 -1.93
C PRO A 6 8.07 14.42 -2.10
N HIS A 7 7.44 13.80 -3.09
CA HIS A 7 7.56 12.37 -3.39
C HIS A 7 7.34 12.11 -4.89
N SER A 8 7.62 10.88 -5.35
CA SER A 8 7.30 10.44 -6.71
C SER A 8 6.84 8.99 -6.76
N ALA A 9 6.16 8.62 -7.84
CA ALA A 9 5.80 7.25 -8.18
C ALA A 9 5.84 7.09 -9.70
N HIS A 10 5.55 5.90 -10.22
CA HIS A 10 5.49 5.64 -11.66
C HIS A 10 4.52 6.56 -12.42
N TRP A 11 3.55 7.18 -11.73
CA TRP A 11 2.53 8.07 -12.31
C TRP A 11 2.85 9.56 -12.17
N GLY A 12 4.04 9.93 -11.70
CA GLY A 12 4.50 11.31 -11.62
C GLY A 12 5.04 11.74 -10.25
N ALA A 13 5.53 12.98 -10.19
CA ALA A 13 5.92 13.64 -8.96
C ALA A 13 4.70 14.29 -8.29
N PHE A 14 4.69 14.30 -6.95
CA PHE A 14 3.58 14.84 -6.18
C PHE A 14 4.03 15.30 -4.79
N ASP A 15 3.22 16.15 -4.20
CA ASP A 15 3.32 16.56 -2.80
C ASP A 15 2.37 15.68 -1.96
N ALA A 16 2.94 14.87 -1.08
CA ALA A 16 2.20 14.04 -0.13
C ALA A 16 1.70 14.89 1.04
N VAL A 17 0.38 15.13 1.07
CA VAL A 17 -0.26 15.93 2.12
C VAL A 17 -0.70 15.00 3.25
N VAL A 18 -0.07 15.15 4.41
CA VAL A 18 -0.26 14.31 5.59
C VAL A 18 -0.93 15.13 6.69
N GLU A 19 -2.04 14.61 7.21
CA GLU A 19 -2.78 15.23 8.31
C GLU A 19 -3.04 14.19 9.40
N GLY A 20 -2.62 14.51 10.64
CA GLY A 20 -2.78 13.60 11.78
C GLY A 20 -2.04 12.27 11.58
N GLY A 21 -0.86 12.31 10.92
CA GLY A 21 -0.08 11.11 10.60
C GLY A 21 -0.64 10.25 9.47
N ARG A 22 -1.74 10.66 8.82
CA ARG A 22 -2.36 9.93 7.72
C ARG A 22 -2.20 10.67 6.40
N LEU A 23 -1.72 9.97 5.37
CA LEU A 23 -1.72 10.50 4.00
C LEU A 23 -3.16 10.75 3.54
N ARG A 24 -3.47 12.01 3.20
CA ARG A 24 -4.80 12.46 2.77
C ARG A 24 -4.89 12.69 1.28
N GLU A 25 -3.85 13.24 0.68
CA GLU A 25 -3.81 13.63 -0.73
C GLU A 25 -2.41 13.39 -1.28
N ALA A 26 -2.32 12.94 -2.53
CA ALA A 26 -1.11 13.03 -3.33
C ALA A 26 -1.35 14.11 -4.38
N ARG A 27 -0.96 15.34 -4.03
CA ARG A 27 -1.24 16.52 -4.84
C ARG A 27 -0.25 16.59 -6.00
N PRO A 28 -0.70 16.68 -7.26
CA PRO A 28 0.21 16.79 -8.38
C PRO A 28 1.28 17.87 -8.21
N PHE A 29 2.51 17.58 -8.65
CA PHE A 29 3.57 18.58 -8.64
C PHE A 29 3.16 19.77 -9.51
N ALA A 30 3.26 20.98 -8.96
CA ALA A 30 2.69 22.19 -9.57
C ALA A 30 3.26 22.55 -10.96
N ARG A 31 4.44 22.02 -11.34
CA ARG A 31 5.06 22.28 -12.66
C ARG A 31 4.82 21.14 -13.66
N ASP A 32 4.06 20.11 -13.29
CA ASP A 32 3.62 19.07 -14.22
C ASP A 32 2.43 19.59 -15.05
N ALA A 33 2.62 19.70 -16.36
CA ALA A 33 1.60 20.21 -17.28
C ALA A 33 0.49 19.18 -17.58
N ALA A 34 0.72 17.90 -17.30
CA ALA A 34 -0.22 16.82 -17.59
C ALA A 34 -0.16 15.73 -16.49
N PRO A 35 -0.56 16.05 -15.26
CA PRO A 35 -0.37 15.15 -14.13
C PRO A 35 -1.21 13.87 -14.26
N GLY A 36 -0.60 12.75 -13.87
CA GLY A 36 -1.26 11.45 -13.93
C GLY A 36 -2.47 11.37 -13.00
N ALA A 37 -3.66 11.12 -13.56
CA ALA A 37 -4.90 11.00 -12.79
C ALA A 37 -4.83 9.91 -11.69
N LEU A 38 -3.96 8.92 -11.86
CA LEU A 38 -3.74 7.84 -10.89
C LEU A 38 -3.09 8.31 -9.58
N LEU A 39 -2.49 9.51 -9.52
CA LEU A 39 -1.98 10.07 -8.26
C LEU A 39 -3.08 10.18 -7.19
N ALA A 40 -4.32 10.49 -7.59
CA ALA A 40 -5.46 10.57 -6.68
C ALA A 40 -5.78 9.23 -5.98
N SER A 41 -5.33 8.10 -6.53
CA SER A 41 -5.54 6.77 -5.94
C SER A 41 -4.59 6.46 -4.78
N ILE A 42 -3.49 7.20 -4.64
CA ILE A 42 -2.41 6.87 -3.69
C ILE A 42 -2.91 6.76 -2.24
N PRO A 43 -3.70 7.72 -1.69
CA PRO A 43 -4.24 7.57 -0.34
C PRO A 43 -5.11 6.31 -0.20
N GLY A 44 -5.91 5.99 -1.22
CA GLY A 44 -6.74 4.79 -1.26
C GLY A 44 -5.92 3.50 -1.26
N ALA A 45 -4.83 3.45 -2.03
CA ALA A 45 -3.93 2.30 -2.09
C ALA A 45 -3.16 2.09 -0.78
N VAL A 46 -2.66 3.17 -0.16
CA VAL A 46 -1.91 3.09 1.10
C VAL A 46 -2.79 2.56 2.24
N HIS A 47 -4.05 3.00 2.29
CA HIS A 47 -5.00 2.68 3.38
C HIS A 47 -6.07 1.66 2.98
N ALA A 48 -5.86 0.90 1.90
CA ALA A 48 -6.84 -0.07 1.41
C ALA A 48 -7.11 -1.16 2.45
N ARG A 49 -8.35 -1.67 2.49
CA ARG A 49 -8.70 -2.84 3.33
C ARG A 49 -7.90 -4.11 2.99
N SER A 50 -7.38 -4.20 1.77
CA SER A 50 -6.54 -5.30 1.29
C SER A 50 -5.05 -5.12 1.59
N ARG A 51 -4.64 -4.03 2.27
CA ARG A 51 -3.25 -3.83 2.67
C ARG A 51 -2.84 -4.90 3.67
N ILE A 52 -1.78 -5.65 3.34
CA ILE A 52 -1.18 -6.62 4.26
C ILE A 52 -0.64 -5.85 5.47
N ASP A 53 -1.19 -6.13 6.66
CA ASP A 53 -0.97 -5.37 7.89
C ASP A 53 0.20 -5.90 8.73
N ARG A 54 0.52 -7.20 8.60
CA ARG A 54 1.59 -7.87 9.33
C ARG A 54 2.11 -9.08 8.55
N PRO A 55 3.19 -9.74 9.00
CA PRO A 55 3.63 -11.00 8.39
C PRO A 55 2.62 -12.13 8.58
N TYR A 56 2.47 -12.96 7.55
CA TYR A 56 1.63 -14.16 7.60
C TYR A 56 2.35 -15.34 6.98
N VAL A 57 2.02 -16.54 7.46
CA VAL A 57 2.48 -17.81 6.88
C VAL A 57 1.28 -18.70 6.62
N ARG A 58 1.31 -19.41 5.49
CA ARG A 58 0.28 -20.41 5.15
C ARG A 58 0.21 -21.49 6.23
N GLU A 59 -0.99 -21.80 6.72
CA GLU A 59 -1.21 -22.73 7.83
C GLU A 59 -0.63 -24.12 7.56
N GLY A 60 -0.88 -24.69 6.37
CA GLY A 60 -0.35 -26.00 6.00
C GLY A 60 1.18 -26.05 5.97
N TRP A 61 1.87 -24.93 5.68
CA TRP A 61 3.33 -24.87 5.74
C TRP A 61 3.83 -24.97 7.20
N LEU A 62 3.21 -24.25 8.13
CA LEU A 62 3.56 -24.33 9.55
C LEU A 62 3.33 -25.72 10.13
N ARG A 63 2.35 -26.46 9.62
CA ARG A 63 2.07 -27.86 9.99
C ARG A 63 3.00 -28.90 9.34
N GLY A 64 4.01 -28.46 8.58
CA GLY A 64 4.94 -29.37 7.90
C GLY A 64 4.43 -29.96 6.59
N GLY A 65 3.30 -29.45 6.05
CA GLY A 65 2.77 -29.81 4.75
C GLY A 65 3.70 -29.37 3.63
N ARG A 66 4.52 -30.30 3.16
CA ARG A 66 5.41 -30.15 1.99
C ARG A 66 4.70 -30.74 0.76
N ALA A 67 5.02 -30.22 -0.42
CA ALA A 67 4.37 -30.50 -1.73
C ALA A 67 3.18 -29.61 -2.14
N GLY A 68 3.21 -28.30 -1.83
CA GLY A 68 2.48 -27.26 -2.59
C GLY A 68 0.95 -27.32 -2.64
N SER A 69 0.32 -28.36 -2.07
CA SER A 69 -1.13 -28.49 -1.93
C SER A 69 -1.69 -27.26 -1.22
N GLU A 70 -2.85 -26.78 -1.66
CA GLU A 70 -3.59 -25.63 -1.10
C GLU A 70 -2.98 -24.22 -1.24
N ARG A 71 -1.91 -24.02 -2.03
CA ARG A 71 -1.46 -22.64 -2.36
C ARG A 71 -2.61 -21.84 -3.00
N GLY A 72 -2.89 -20.66 -2.45
CA GLY A 72 -3.98 -19.78 -2.90
C GLY A 72 -5.37 -20.15 -2.37
N ARG A 73 -5.51 -21.25 -1.63
CA ARG A 73 -6.79 -21.71 -1.03
C ARG A 73 -6.73 -21.86 0.49
N ASP A 74 -5.54 -22.11 1.02
CA ASP A 74 -5.28 -22.33 2.45
C ASP A 74 -5.38 -21.03 3.28
N ARG A 75 -5.59 -21.18 4.59
CA ARG A 75 -5.59 -20.08 5.55
C ARG A 75 -4.18 -19.54 5.77
N PHE A 76 -4.11 -18.25 6.07
CA PHE A 76 -2.87 -17.58 6.48
C PHE A 76 -2.93 -17.26 7.97
N VAL A 77 -1.89 -17.66 8.70
CA VAL A 77 -1.74 -17.45 10.14
C VAL A 77 -0.80 -16.27 10.38
N PRO A 78 -1.19 -15.27 11.19
CA PRO A 78 -0.32 -14.16 11.53
C PRO A 78 0.85 -14.64 12.39
N VAL A 79 2.05 -14.09 12.16
CA VAL A 79 3.25 -14.42 12.94
C VAL A 79 3.91 -13.14 13.48
N PRO A 80 4.66 -13.22 14.60
CA PRO A 80 5.43 -12.09 15.14
C PRO A 80 6.47 -11.55 14.17
#